data_AF-A0AB35FDY3-F1
#
_entry.id   AF-A0AB35FDY3-F1
#
_cell.length_a   1.000
_cell.length_b   1.000
_cell.length_c   1.000
_cell.angle_alpha   90.00
_cell.angle_beta   90.00
_cell.angle_gamma   90.00
#
_symmetry.space_group_name_H-M   'P 1'
#
loop_
_entity.id
_entity.type
_entity.pdbx_description
1 polymer ?
#
loop_
_entity_poly.entity_id
_entity_poly.type
_entity_poly.pdbx_seq_one_letter_code
_entity_poly.pdbx_strand_id
1 'polypeptide(L)'
;MPGTMTAGGKTPPSNQATFEDALAKLPDGYVDGYFGNRSWGVTVKRSQDGKRTWLYGEELSGTDIVSFNLYRLAGPGSILKPCEMSSAKVIEFVLGFEPSTANAASRP
;
A
#
# COMPACT_ATOMS: atom_id res chain seq x y z
N MET A 1 41.93 20.57 4.25
CA MET A 1 41.57 19.36 5.03
C MET A 1 41.26 19.79 6.46
N PRO A 2 40.36 19.13 7.21
CA PRO A 2 38.94 18.94 6.91
C PRO A 2 38.04 19.32 8.12
N GLY A 3 36.75 19.49 7.87
CA GLY A 3 35.74 19.66 8.93
C GLY A 3 34.41 19.09 8.45
N THR A 4 34.29 17.78 8.52
CA THR A 4 33.05 17.01 8.37
C THR A 4 31.97 17.53 9.31
N MET A 5 30.79 17.86 8.78
CA MET A 5 29.54 17.80 9.55
C MET A 5 28.52 16.93 8.81
N THR A 6 28.50 15.67 9.23
CA THR A 6 27.39 14.74 9.04
C THR A 6 26.41 14.98 10.18
N ALA A 7 25.15 15.34 9.90
CA ALA A 7 24.04 15.07 10.82
C ALA A 7 22.72 15.14 10.06
N GLY A 8 22.07 13.98 9.93
CA GLY A 8 20.87 13.77 9.15
C GLY A 8 19.70 14.62 9.63
N GLY A 9 19.23 15.50 8.75
CA GLY A 9 17.84 15.91 8.77
C GLY A 9 17.00 14.69 8.39
N LYS A 10 16.48 13.97 9.39
CA LYS A 10 15.43 12.98 9.15
C LYS A 10 14.17 13.76 8.80
N THR A 11 14.08 14.21 7.55
CA THR A 11 12.85 14.76 7.00
C THR A 11 11.75 13.77 7.35
N PRO A 12 10.64 14.19 8.00
CA PRO A 12 9.53 13.27 8.21
C PRO A 12 9.19 12.64 6.85
N PRO A 13 9.00 11.31 6.79
CA PRO A 13 8.70 10.67 5.54
C PRO A 13 7.48 11.36 4.94
N SER A 14 7.61 11.85 3.71
CA SER A 14 6.49 12.40 2.96
C SER A 14 5.36 11.36 2.97
N ASN A 15 4.09 11.79 2.97
CA ASN A 15 2.93 10.87 3.01
C ASN A 15 3.05 9.73 1.97
N GLN A 16 3.70 10.00 0.84
CA GLN A 16 4.04 9.00 -0.18
C GLN A 16 4.95 7.87 0.32
N ALA A 17 6.02 8.19 1.06
CA ALA A 17 6.96 7.20 1.58
C ALA A 17 6.30 6.30 2.64
N THR A 18 5.47 6.87 3.52
CA THR A 18 4.70 6.10 4.51
C THR A 18 3.69 5.19 3.82
N PHE A 19 3.01 5.67 2.78
CA PHE A 19 2.11 4.87 1.96
C PHE A 19 2.83 3.71 1.26
N GLU A 20 3.99 3.97 0.65
CA GLU A 20 4.77 2.92 -0.01
C GLU A 20 5.28 1.88 0.98
N ASP A 21 5.70 2.28 2.17
CA ASP A 21 6.12 1.37 3.25
C ASP A 21 4.95 0.50 3.74
N ALA A 22 3.77 1.08 3.97
CA ALA A 22 2.58 0.33 4.33
C ALA A 22 2.17 -0.66 3.23
N LEU A 23 2.16 -0.22 1.97
CA LEU A 23 1.88 -1.10 0.83
C LEU A 23 2.91 -2.23 0.70
N ALA A 24 4.18 -1.98 1.00
CA ALA A 24 5.23 -2.99 0.94
C ALA A 24 5.08 -4.08 2.01
N LYS A 25 4.42 -3.79 3.14
CA LYS A 25 4.14 -4.76 4.21
C LYS A 25 2.99 -5.71 3.88
N LEU A 26 2.11 -5.35 2.93
CA LEU A 26 1.00 -6.21 2.53
C LEU A 26 1.53 -7.43 1.74
N PRO A 27 1.09 -8.66 2.06
CA PRO A 27 1.53 -9.84 1.31
C PRO A 27 1.06 -9.78 -0.14
N ASP A 28 1.82 -10.40 -1.04
CA ASP A 28 1.33 -10.68 -2.39
C ASP A 28 0.18 -11.69 -2.34
N GLY A 29 -0.80 -11.52 -3.22
CA GLY A 29 -2.00 -12.35 -3.26
C GLY A 29 -3.16 -11.75 -2.48
N TYR A 30 -4.10 -12.60 -2.12
CA TYR A 30 -5.33 -12.22 -1.41
C TYR A 30 -5.11 -12.31 0.10
N VAL A 31 -5.59 -11.30 0.83
CA VAL A 31 -5.62 -11.25 2.28
C VAL A 31 -6.93 -10.62 2.76
N ASP A 32 -7.57 -11.24 3.74
CA ASP A 32 -8.67 -10.61 4.47
C ASP A 32 -8.12 -9.63 5.52
N GLY A 33 -8.92 -8.65 5.88
CA GLY A 33 -8.55 -7.70 6.92
C GLY A 33 -9.63 -6.70 7.20
N TYR A 34 -9.26 -5.67 7.94
CA TYR A 34 -10.17 -4.64 8.39
C TYR A 34 -9.65 -3.26 8.03
N PHE A 35 -10.57 -2.36 7.72
CA PHE A 35 -10.28 -0.95 7.58
C PHE A 35 -11.37 -0.18 8.32
N GLY A 36 -11.00 0.43 9.45
CA GLY A 36 -11.95 0.94 10.43
C GLY A 36 -12.82 -0.19 10.99
N ASN A 37 -14.14 -0.07 10.90
CA ASN A 37 -15.10 -1.08 11.37
C ASN A 37 -15.65 -1.99 10.25
N ARG A 38 -14.99 -2.02 9.09
CA ARG A 38 -15.45 -2.77 7.91
C ARG A 38 -14.48 -3.90 7.57
N SER A 39 -15.03 -5.04 7.15
CA SER A 39 -14.27 -6.19 6.68
C SER A 39 -13.97 -6.06 5.19
N TRP A 40 -12.73 -6.31 4.80
CA TRP A 40 -12.26 -6.15 3.42
C TRP A 40 -11.49 -7.38 2.95
N GLY A 41 -11.65 -7.72 1.67
CA GLY A 41 -10.76 -8.62 0.95
C GLY A 41 -9.84 -7.80 0.07
N VAL A 42 -8.53 -7.91 0.28
CA VAL A 42 -7.52 -7.15 -0.46
C VAL A 42 -6.64 -8.10 -1.25
N THR A 43 -6.54 -7.85 -2.55
CA THR A 43 -5.62 -8.54 -3.45
C THR A 43 -4.50 -7.58 -3.85
N VAL A 44 -3.26 -7.95 -3.53
CA VAL A 44 -2.06 -7.24 -4.01
C VAL A 44 -1.38 -8.07 -5.08
N LYS A 45 -1.07 -7.45 -6.22
CA LYS A 45 -0.25 -8.05 -7.27
C LYS A 45 0.94 -7.17 -7.54
N ARG A 46 2.13 -7.75 -7.62
CA ARG A 46 3.36 -7.05 -7.98
C ARG A 46 3.89 -7.59 -9.31
N SER A 47 4.47 -6.72 -10.13
CA SER A 47 5.14 -7.16 -11.36
C SER A 47 6.43 -7.89 -11.02
N GLN A 48 6.85 -8.85 -11.85
CA GLN A 48 8.14 -9.55 -11.70
C GLN A 48 9.34 -8.60 -11.60
N ASP A 49 9.29 -7.47 -12.28
CA ASP A 49 10.34 -6.43 -12.26
C ASP A 49 10.23 -5.47 -11.06
N GLY A 50 9.21 -5.62 -10.21
CA GLY A 50 9.02 -4.82 -8.99
C GLY A 50 8.64 -3.36 -9.22
N LYS A 51 8.54 -2.88 -10.48
CA LYS A 51 8.20 -1.47 -10.76
C LYS A 51 6.71 -1.18 -10.74
N ARG A 52 5.84 -2.20 -10.70
CA ARG A 52 4.38 -2.02 -10.72
C ARG A 52 3.74 -2.81 -9.60
N THR A 53 2.83 -2.16 -8.88
CA THR A 53 1.98 -2.80 -7.88
C THR A 53 0.53 -2.45 -8.20
N TRP A 54 -0.33 -3.44 -8.14
CA TRP A 54 -1.78 -3.32 -8.24
C TRP A 54 -2.37 -3.73 -6.91
N LEU A 55 -3.33 -2.96 -6.43
CA LEU A 55 -4.14 -3.34 -5.29
C LEU A 55 -5.59 -3.23 -5.68
N TYR A 56 -6.35 -4.27 -5.35
CA TYR A 56 -7.79 -4.29 -5.43
C TYR A 56 -8.34 -4.74 -4.08
N GLY A 57 -9.10 -3.87 -3.42
CA GLY A 57 -9.82 -4.12 -2.19
C GLY A 57 -11.31 -4.04 -2.42
N GLU A 58 -12.05 -5.00 -1.91
CA GLU A 58 -13.51 -5.02 -1.89
C GLU A 58 -14.01 -5.16 -0.45
N GLU A 59 -15.06 -4.42 -0.10
CA GLU A 59 -15.73 -4.59 1.18
C GLU A 59 -16.52 -5.90 1.18
N LEU A 60 -16.25 -6.79 2.14
CA LEU A 60 -16.87 -8.12 2.21
C LEU A 60 -18.34 -8.09 2.65
N SER A 61 -18.78 -6.99 3.24
CA SER A 61 -20.16 -6.80 3.75
C SER A 61 -20.86 -5.61 3.12
N GLY A 62 -20.30 -5.05 2.04
CA GLY A 62 -20.82 -3.86 1.38
C GLY A 62 -20.55 -3.88 -0.12
N THR A 63 -20.62 -2.71 -0.75
CA THR A 63 -20.38 -2.53 -2.19
C THR A 63 -19.22 -1.58 -2.47
N ASP A 64 -18.50 -1.18 -1.43
CA ASP A 64 -17.38 -0.26 -1.52
C ASP A 64 -16.15 -1.00 -2.06
N ILE A 65 -15.39 -0.31 -2.91
CA ILE A 65 -14.15 -0.82 -3.49
C ILE A 65 -13.04 0.22 -3.35
N VAL A 66 -11.81 -0.28 -3.29
CA VAL A 66 -10.58 0.51 -3.36
C VAL A 66 -9.65 -0.14 -4.38
N SER A 67 -9.29 0.58 -5.43
CA SER A 67 -8.43 0.04 -6.48
C SER A 67 -7.45 1.06 -6.99
N PHE A 68 -6.20 0.66 -7.18
CA PHE A 68 -5.17 1.53 -7.73
C PHE A 68 -4.01 0.76 -8.36
N ASN A 69 -3.27 1.49 -9.20
CA ASN A 69 -2.00 1.07 -9.77
C ASN A 69 -0.89 2.01 -9.27
N LEU A 70 0.18 1.46 -8.73
CA LEU A 70 1.39 2.20 -8.37
C LEU A 70 2.50 1.85 -9.37
N TYR A 71 3.11 2.89 -9.94
CA TYR A 71 4.24 2.76 -10.85
C TYR A 71 5.47 3.41 -10.22
N ARG A 72 6.50 2.61 -9.95
CA ARG A 72 7.80 3.11 -9.52
C ARG A 72 8.59 3.58 -10.75
N LEU A 73 9.09 4.81 -10.70
CA LEU A 73 9.86 5.40 -11.79
C LEU A 73 11.35 5.05 -11.65
N ALA A 74 12.11 5.22 -12.72
CA ALA A 74 13.56 5.01 -12.72
C ALA A 74 14.35 6.09 -11.92
N GLY A 75 13.66 7.12 -11.42
CA GLY A 75 14.22 8.19 -10.57
C GLY A 75 13.49 8.28 -9.23
N PRO A 76 13.72 9.34 -8.44
CA PRO A 76 13.03 9.52 -7.16
C PRO A 76 11.55 9.78 -7.40
N GLY A 77 10.72 8.75 -7.20
CA GLY A 77 9.27 8.90 -7.19
C GLY A 77 8.49 7.68 -7.64
N SER A 78 7.23 7.68 -7.25
CA SER A 78 6.21 6.72 -7.66
C SER A 78 4.96 7.45 -8.11
N ILE A 79 4.29 6.96 -9.14
CA ILE A 79 3.02 7.47 -9.63
C ILE A 79 1.90 6.57 -9.13
N LEU A 80 1.04 7.11 -8.27
CA LEU A 80 -0.19 6.47 -7.84
C LEU A 80 -1.33 6.82 -8.81
N LYS A 81 -2.03 5.81 -9.33
CA LYS A 81 -3.20 5.95 -10.19
C LYS A 81 -4.40 5.20 -9.59
N PRO A 82 -5.29 5.90 -8.85
CA PRO A 82 -6.56 5.34 -8.40
C PRO A 82 -7.48 5.02 -9.57
N CYS A 83 -8.31 3.98 -9.45
CA CYS A 83 -9.38 3.68 -10.39
C CYS A 83 -10.68 4.31 -9.90
N GLU A 84 -11.21 5.30 -10.60
CA GLU A 84 -12.54 5.88 -10.34
C GLU A 84 -12.75 6.42 -8.90
N MET A 85 -11.67 6.80 -8.20
CA MET A 85 -11.72 7.35 -6.83
C MET A 85 -10.58 8.32 -6.54
N SER A 86 -10.63 8.98 -5.38
CA SER A 86 -9.59 9.94 -4.97
C SER A 86 -8.33 9.25 -4.47
N SER A 87 -7.17 9.86 -4.74
CA SER A 87 -5.89 9.39 -4.19
C SER A 87 -5.86 9.42 -2.67
N ALA A 88 -6.59 10.36 -2.04
CA ALA A 88 -6.72 10.44 -0.59
C ALA A 88 -7.35 9.17 -0.02
N LYS A 89 -8.49 8.72 -0.56
CA LYS A 89 -9.17 7.49 -0.13
C LYS A 89 -8.25 6.27 -0.21
N VAL A 90 -7.50 6.16 -1.31
CA VAL A 90 -6.53 5.07 -1.50
C VAL A 90 -5.39 5.11 -0.47
N ILE A 91 -4.83 6.30 -0.22
CA ILE A 91 -3.74 6.48 0.74
C ILE A 91 -4.23 6.15 2.16
N GLU A 92 -5.38 6.69 2.56
CA GLU A 92 -6.00 6.41 3.86
C GLU A 92 -6.29 4.93 4.04
N PHE A 93 -6.83 4.28 3.00
CA PHE A 93 -7.11 2.85 3.02
C PHE A 93 -5.84 2.03 3.27
N VAL A 94 -4.78 2.24 2.49
CA VAL A 94 -3.54 1.46 2.63
C VAL A 94 -2.84 1.73 3.96
N LEU A 95 -2.90 2.97 4.48
CA LEU A 95 -2.30 3.32 5.75
C LEU A 95 -3.07 2.75 6.96
N GLY A 96 -4.39 2.58 6.83
CA GLY A 96 -5.25 2.09 7.91
C GLY A 96 -5.71 0.65 7.78
N PHE A 97 -5.37 -0.04 6.68
CA PHE A 97 -5.76 -1.43 6.47
C PHE A 97 -4.92 -2.36 7.36
N GLU A 98 -5.62 -3.16 8.15
CA GLU A 98 -5.03 -4.14 9.06
C GLU A 98 -5.30 -5.54 8.50
N PRO A 99 -4.28 -6.22 7.93
CA PRO A 99 -4.44 -7.58 7.47
C PRO A 99 -4.76 -8.49 8.65
N SER A 100 -5.84 -9.25 8.52
CA SER A 100 -6.20 -10.28 9.47
C SER A 100 -5.16 -11.39 9.36
N THR A 101 -4.45 -11.65 10.45
CA THR A 101 -3.43 -12.70 10.52
C THR A 101 -4.03 -14.12 10.53
N ALA A 102 -5.34 -14.24 10.31
CA ALA A 102 -6.08 -15.46 10.59
C ALA A 102 -5.99 -16.56 9.53
N ASN A 103 -5.53 -16.33 8.29
CA ASN A 103 -5.55 -17.42 7.32
C ASN A 103 -4.58 -17.33 6.11
N ALA A 104 -3.27 -17.34 6.37
CA ALA A 104 -2.31 -17.84 5.37
C ALA A 104 -2.13 -19.38 5.44
N ALA A 105 -2.77 -20.05 6.41
CA ALA A 105 -2.48 -21.46 6.75
C ALA A 105 -3.62 -22.46 6.46
N SER A 106 -4.74 -22.08 5.85
CA SER A 106 -5.80 -23.05 5.54
C SER A 106 -6.52 -22.74 4.23
N ARG A 107 -5.91 -23.15 3.12
CA ARG A 107 -6.69 -23.67 1.99
C ARG A 107 -6.19 -25.08 1.64
N PRO A 108 -7.06 -26.11 1.68
CA PRO A 108 -6.73 -27.48 1.27
C PRO A 108 -6.50 -27.58 -0.25
#